data_AF-A0A132A0U9-F1
#
_entry.id   AF-A0A132A0U9-F1
#
_cell.length_a   1.000
_cell.length_b   1.000
_cell.length_c   1.000
_cell.angle_alpha   90.00
_cell.angle_beta   90.00
_cell.angle_gamma   90.00
#
_symmetry.space_group_name_H-M   'P 1'
#
loop_
_entity.id
_entity.type
_entity.pdbx_description
1 polymer ?
#
loop_
_entity_poly.entity_id
_entity_poly.type
_entity_poly.pdbx_seq_one_letter_code
_entity_poly.pdbx_strand_id
1 'polypeptide(L)'
;MRNILIIAGTIVTTSVLAPILWYLWIVLGTANSNFYFGITLAFNVGLILLITDLIFAFIKREFYIENIELYKICKKTNKSPRIELAY
;
A
#
# COMPACT_ATOMS: atom_id res chain seq x y z
N MET A 1 -1.27 -6.49 -1.63
CA MET A 1 0.13 -6.84 -1.29
C MET A 1 0.85 -7.49 -2.47
N ARG A 2 0.55 -7.12 -3.72
CA ARG A 2 1.26 -7.65 -4.90
C ARG A 2 2.57 -6.90 -5.14
N ASN A 3 2.62 -5.63 -4.71
CA ASN A 3 3.73 -4.71 -4.98
C ASN A 3 4.61 -4.48 -3.73
N ILE A 4 4.60 -5.40 -2.76
CA ILE A 4 5.24 -5.21 -1.45
C ILE A 4 6.74 -4.93 -1.54
N LEU A 5 7.47 -5.64 -2.40
CA LEU A 5 8.92 -5.45 -2.57
C LEU A 5 9.24 -4.06 -3.11
N ILE A 6 8.43 -3.57 -4.05
CA ILE A 6 8.59 -2.24 -4.65
C ILE A 6 8.29 -1.16 -3.61
N ILE A 7 7.20 -1.31 -2.86
CA ILE A 7 6.78 -0.35 -1.82
C ILE A 7 7.83 -0.29 -0.70
N ALA A 8 8.21 -1.45 -0.15
CA ALA A 8 9.19 -1.53 0.93
C ALA A 8 10.56 -1.01 0.48
N GLY A 9 11.03 -1.44 -0.71
CA GLY A 9 12.28 -0.95 -1.27
C GLY A 9 12.28 0.55 -1.48
N THR A 10 11.19 1.12 -2.00
CA THR A 10 11.05 2.57 -2.20
C THR A 10 11.10 3.31 -0.88
N ILE A 11 10.33 2.88 0.13
CA ILE A 11 10.29 3.53 1.45
C ILE A 11 11.66 3.47 2.14
N VAL A 12 12.32 2.30 2.12
CA VAL A 12 13.63 2.13 2.78
C VAL A 12 14.70 2.99 2.10
N THR A 13 14.80 2.91 0.78
CA THR A 13 15.81 3.67 0.02
C THR A 13 15.60 5.17 0.16
N THR A 14 14.37 5.67 0.01
CA THR A 14 14.06 7.10 0.16
C THR A 14 14.28 7.61 1.58
N SER A 15 14.03 6.79 2.61
CA SER A 15 14.29 7.16 4.01
C SER A 15 15.78 7.30 4.32
N VAL A 16 16.63 6.48 3.68
CA VAL A 16 18.10 6.58 3.81
C VAL A 16 18.66 7.74 2.99
N LEU A 17 18.14 7.93 1.77
CA LEU A 17 18.62 8.99 0.86
C LEU A 17 18.18 10.40 1.30
N ALA A 18 17.04 10.54 1.98
CA ALA A 18 16.54 11.84 2.45
C ALA A 18 17.57 12.62 3.30
N PRO A 19 18.10 12.09 4.42
CA PRO A 19 19.06 12.84 5.25
C PRO A 19 20.38 13.13 4.50
N ILE A 20 20.79 12.24 3.59
CA ILE A 20 22.00 12.41 2.77
C ILE A 20 21.82 13.61 1.83
N LEU A 21 20.73 13.62 1.06
CA LEU A 21 20.45 14.69 0.10
C LEU A 21 20.18 16.02 0.81
N TRP A 22 19.54 16.00 1.98
CA TRP A 22 19.36 17.19 2.81
C TRP A 22 20.71 17.77 3.27
N TYR A 23 21.61 16.91 3.75
CA TYR A 23 22.94 17.31 4.19
C TYR A 23 23.79 17.85 3.04
N LEU A 24 23.78 17.20 1.87
CA LEU A 24 24.50 17.69 0.69
C LEU A 24 23.95 19.03 0.17
N TRP A 25 22.64 19.24 0.28
CA TRP A 25 22.01 20.48 -0.15
C TRP A 25 22.27 21.63 0.83
N ILE A 26 21.98 21.44 2.12
CA ILE A 26 22.05 22.51 3.12
C ILE A 26 23.48 22.73 3.61
N VAL A 27 24.22 21.67 3.92
CA VAL A 27 25.52 21.79 4.59
C VAL A 27 26.66 21.90 3.59
N LEU A 28 26.71 21.04 2.57
CA LEU A 28 27.78 21.10 1.57
C LEU A 28 27.50 22.12 0.45
N GLY A 29 26.24 22.45 0.19
CA GLY A 29 25.85 23.31 -0.93
C GLY A 29 26.18 22.74 -2.31
N THR A 30 26.57 21.47 -2.40
CA THR A 30 26.98 20.80 -3.66
C THR A 30 25.79 20.19 -4.39
N ALA A 31 24.73 19.83 -3.68
CA ALA A 31 23.51 19.27 -4.26
C ALA A 31 22.40 20.32 -4.41
N ASN A 32 21.62 20.19 -5.47
CA ASN A 32 20.45 21.03 -5.76
C ASN A 32 19.21 20.55 -4.97
N SER A 33 18.39 21.48 -4.48
CA SER A 33 17.12 21.20 -3.78
C SER A 33 16.15 20.33 -4.59
N ASN A 34 16.22 20.37 -5.93
CA ASN A 34 15.42 19.53 -6.82
C ASN A 34 15.62 18.03 -6.54
N PHE A 35 16.81 17.60 -6.13
CA PHE A 35 17.07 16.20 -5.78
C PHE A 35 16.35 15.79 -4.49
N TYR A 36 16.34 16.68 -3.49
CA TYR A 36 15.61 16.45 -2.23
C TYR A 36 14.09 16.49 -2.45
N PHE A 37 13.61 17.31 -3.38
CA PHE A 37 12.21 17.28 -3.82
C PHE A 37 11.86 15.92 -4.48
N GLY A 38 12.70 15.43 -5.39
CA GLY A 38 12.49 14.15 -6.07
C GLY A 38 12.41 12.96 -5.11
N ILE A 39 13.29 12.88 -4.11
CA ILE A 39 13.26 11.78 -3.13
C ILE A 39 11.98 11.83 -2.27
N THR A 40 11.53 13.04 -1.91
CA THR A 40 10.29 13.24 -1.15
C THR A 40 9.07 12.83 -1.97
N LEU A 41 9.05 13.15 -3.28
CA LEU A 41 7.98 12.71 -4.17
C LEU A 41 7.92 11.18 -4.27
N ALA A 42 9.08 10.53 -4.44
CA ALA A 42 9.17 9.07 -4.50
C ALA A 42 8.67 8.39 -3.21
N PHE A 43 9.01 8.95 -2.04
CA PHE A 43 8.51 8.46 -0.75
C PHE A 43 6.97 8.57 -0.67
N ASN A 44 6.40 9.70 -1.07
CA ASN A 44 4.94 9.89 -1.10
C ASN A 44 4.24 8.93 -2.06
N VAL A 45 4.81 8.68 -3.24
CA VAL A 45 4.28 7.66 -4.17
C VAL A 45 4.30 6.27 -3.54
N GLY A 46 5.38 5.91 -2.84
CA GLY A 46 5.47 4.66 -2.08
C GLY A 46 4.36 4.54 -1.02
N LEU A 47 4.07 5.63 -0.29
CA LEU A 47 2.99 5.68 0.70
C LEU A 47 1.59 5.54 0.06
N ILE A 48 1.34 6.22 -1.06
CA ILE A 48 0.06 6.09 -1.78
C ILE A 48 -0.18 4.64 -2.18
N LEU A 49 0.84 3.98 -2.76
CA LEU A 49 0.76 2.57 -3.13
C LEU A 49 0.51 1.66 -1.92
N LEU A 50 1.15 1.94 -0.78
CA LEU A 50 0.93 1.21 0.48
C LEU A 50 -0.52 1.33 0.94
N ILE A 51 -1.05 2.56 1.00
CA ILE A 51 -2.42 2.84 1.44
C ILE A 51 -3.42 2.17 0.51
N THR A 52 -3.23 2.26 -0.81
CA THR A 52 -4.11 1.58 -1.77
C THR A 52 -4.10 0.06 -1.58
N ASP A 53 -2.92 -0.55 -1.39
CA ASP A 53 -2.80 -1.99 -1.14
C ASP A 53 -3.47 -2.40 0.19
N LEU A 54 -3.40 -1.54 1.21
CA LEU A 54 -4.04 -1.77 2.51
C LEU A 54 -5.56 -1.69 2.43
N ILE A 55 -6.11 -0.67 1.76
CA ILE A 55 -7.55 -0.51 1.54
C ILE A 55 -8.10 -1.70 0.76
N PHE A 56 -7.41 -2.12 -0.31
CA PHE A 56 -7.82 -3.27 -1.09
C PHE A 56 -7.79 -4.58 -0.27
N ALA A 57 -6.77 -4.76 0.57
CA ALA A 57 -6.70 -5.89 1.50
C ALA A 57 -7.84 -5.88 2.53
N PHE A 58 -8.21 -4.70 3.03
CA PHE A 58 -9.32 -4.51 3.96
C PHE A 58 -10.66 -4.89 3.32
N ILE A 59 -10.98 -4.32 2.15
CA ILE A 59 -12.24 -4.62 1.43
C ILE A 59 -12.32 -6.12 1.11
N LYS A 60 -11.21 -6.71 0.64
CA LYS A 60 -11.15 -8.14 0.33
C LYS A 60 -11.38 -9.01 1.58
N ARG A 61 -10.87 -8.59 2.75
CA ARG A 61 -11.10 -9.30 4.02
C ARG A 61 -12.57 -9.25 4.41
N GLU A 62 -13.19 -8.07 4.39
CA GLU A 62 -14.62 -7.90 4.72
C GLU A 62 -15.49 -8.76 3.79
N PHE A 63 -15.22 -8.75 2.49
CA PHE A 63 -15.91 -9.58 1.52
C PHE A 63 -15.79 -11.09 1.84
N TYR A 64 -14.61 -11.59 2.19
CA TYR A 64 -14.47 -13.01 2.55
C TYR A 64 -15.21 -13.36 3.84
N ILE A 65 -15.20 -12.48 4.84
CA ILE A 65 -15.90 -12.71 6.10
C ILE A 65 -17.41 -12.83 5.85
N GLU A 66 -17.98 -11.89 5.11
CA GLU A 66 -19.41 -11.89 4.78
C GLU A 66 -19.81 -13.14 3.99
N ASN A 67 -19.03 -13.52 2.97
CA ASN A 67 -19.29 -14.74 2.20
C ASN A 67 -19.20 -16.02 3.03
N ILE A 68 -18.26 -16.10 3.98
CA ILE A 68 -18.14 -17.23 4.90
C ILE A 68 -19.36 -17.33 5.81
N GLU A 69 -19.84 -16.21 6.34
CA GLU A 69 -21.06 -16.18 7.18
C GLU A 69 -22.30 -16.59 6.38
N LEU A 70 -22.47 -16.08 5.15
CA LEU A 70 -23.55 -16.50 4.25
C LEU A 70 -23.52 -18.00 3.93
N TYR A 71 -22.32 -18.56 3.70
CA TYR A 71 -22.15 -19.99 3.47
C TYR A 71 -22.58 -20.83 4.69
N LYS A 72 -22.20 -20.42 5.91
CA LYS A 72 -22.64 -21.10 7.15
C LYS A 72 -24.16 -21.08 7.30
N ILE A 73 -24.80 -19.94 7.01
CA ILE A 73 -26.26 -19.78 7.09
C ILE A 73 -26.96 -20.67 6.05
N CYS A 74 -26.49 -20.69 4.80
CA CYS A 74 -27.05 -21.53 3.74
C CYS A 74 -26.93 -23.02 4.05
N LYS A 75 -25.77 -23.46 4.57
CA LYS A 75 -25.58 -24.84 5.03
C LYS A 75 -26.55 -25.21 6.16
N LYS A 76 -26.81 -24.30 7.10
CA LYS A 76 -27.76 -24.51 8.20
C LYS A 76 -29.22 -24.55 7.73
N THR A 77 -29.56 -23.79 6.69
CA THR A 77 -30.93 -23.69 6.15
C THR A 77 -31.22 -24.63 5.00
N ASN A 78 -30.25 -25.46 4.61
CA ASN A 78 -30.30 -26.37 3.44
C ASN A 78 -30.71 -25.65 2.14
N LYS A 79 -30.36 -24.36 2.03
CA LYS A 79 -30.58 -23.51 0.86
C LYS A 79 -29.25 -23.32 0.13
N SER A 80 -29.29 -23.26 -1.21
CA SER A 80 -28.11 -22.97 -2.02
C SER A 80 -27.69 -21.50 -1.84
N PRO A 81 -26.40 -21.20 -1.58
CA PRO A 81 -25.92 -19.82 -1.47
C PRO A 81 -26.06 -19.10 -2.81
N ARG A 82 -26.77 -17.97 -2.81
CA ARG A 82 -26.82 -17.05 -3.95
C ARG A 82 -25.59 -16.15 -3.84
N ILE A 83 -24.47 -16.63 -4.38
CA ILE A 83 -23.24 -15.85 -4.46
C ILE A 83 -23.42 -14.87 -5.61
N GLU A 84 -23.88 -13.65 -5.33
CA GLU A 84 -23.81 -12.60 -6.34
C GLU A 84 -22.33 -12.30 -6.58
N LEU A 85 -21.87 -12.69 -7.77
CA LEU A 85 -20.51 -12.46 -8.25
C LEU A 85 -20.29 -10.96 -8.35
N ALA A 86 -19.71 -10.36 -7.31
CA ALA A 86 -19.13 -9.04 -7.38
C ALA A 86 -17.90 -9.13 -8.31
N TYR A 87 -18.15 -8.80 -9.59
CA TYR A 87 -17.13 -8.45 -10.58
C TYR A 87 -16.36 -7.21 -10.14
#